data_AF-A0A5J4RDI8-F1
#
_entry.id   AF-A0A5J4RDI8-F1
#
_cell.length_a   1.000
_cell.length_b   1.000
_cell.length_c   1.000
_cell.angle_alpha   90.00
_cell.angle_beta   90.00
_cell.angle_gamma   90.00
#
_symmetry.space_group_name_H-M   'P 1'
#
loop_
_entity.id
_entity.type
_entity.pdbx_description
1 polymer ?
#
loop_
_entity_poly.entity_id
_entity_poly.type
_entity_poly.pdbx_seq_one_letter_code
_entity_poly.pdbx_strand_id
1 'polypeptide(L)'
;MFDCLDVEIVFSGEMDEFWSFVGNKGNQRWTWYAIERRSGCILAWHNGKRTDKDFLILWNSLQLFDIAQYHTDAWGSYSKYIPPDKLRVGKDKTWKIERKNLNFRTHLKRLNRKTICFSKNETVHDNVIGMYIERYYYKNGTYGNNVFS
;
A
#
# COMPACT_ATOMS: atom_id res chain seq x y z
N MET A 1 -33.45 26.76 -9.69
CA MET A 1 -32.84 25.55 -10.26
C MET A 1 -31.34 25.74 -10.12
N PHE A 2 -30.78 25.32 -8.99
CA PHE A 2 -29.33 25.37 -8.81
C PHE A 2 -28.78 24.09 -9.43
N ASP A 3 -28.19 24.20 -10.62
CA ASP A 3 -27.26 23.19 -11.12
C ASP A 3 -26.04 23.22 -10.19
N CYS A 4 -26.09 22.42 -9.13
CA CYS A 4 -24.90 22.04 -8.40
C CYS A 4 -24.08 21.19 -9.38
N LEU A 5 -22.99 21.75 -9.90
CA LEU A 5 -21.94 20.96 -10.51
C LEU A 5 -21.43 19.99 -9.44
N ASP A 6 -21.95 18.77 -9.44
CA ASP A 6 -21.46 17.69 -8.61
C ASP A 6 -20.02 17.39 -9.03
N VAL A 7 -19.06 17.96 -8.30
CA VAL A 7 -17.65 17.65 -8.48
C VAL A 7 -17.41 16.28 -7.87
N GLU A 8 -17.50 15.25 -8.69
CA GLU A 8 -17.15 13.88 -8.29
C GLU A 8 -15.63 13.79 -8.12
N ILE A 9 -15.15 13.74 -6.87
CA ILE A 9 -13.74 13.53 -6.58
C ILE A 9 -13.42 12.05 -6.82
N VAL A 10 -12.99 11.76 -8.04
CA VAL A 10 -12.59 10.41 -8.43
C VAL A 10 -11.18 10.11 -7.91
N PHE A 11 -11.07 9.19 -6.94
CA PHE A 11 -9.77 8.71 -6.46
C PHE A 11 -9.18 7.66 -7.40
N SER A 12 -7.86 7.73 -7.58
CA SER A 12 -7.08 6.68 -8.23
C SER A 12 -6.06 6.12 -7.26
N GLY A 13 -5.92 4.79 -7.25
CA GLY A 13 -5.01 4.06 -6.39
C GLY A 13 -3.83 3.48 -7.14
N GLU A 14 -2.67 3.37 -6.51
CA GLU A 14 -1.58 2.49 -6.92
C GLU A 14 -1.47 1.35 -5.88
N MET A 15 -1.34 0.10 -6.33
CA MET A 15 -1.14 -1.05 -5.45
C MET A 15 0.13 -1.81 -5.84
N ASP A 16 0.85 -2.26 -4.82
CA ASP A 16 2.08 -3.02 -4.99
C ASP A 16 2.40 -3.75 -3.69
N GLU A 17 3.36 -4.65 -3.78
CA GLU A 17 3.87 -5.41 -2.66
C GLU A 17 5.39 -5.41 -2.60
N PHE A 18 5.92 -5.46 -1.39
CA PHE A 18 7.33 -5.77 -1.18
C PHE A 18 7.48 -6.84 -0.13
N TRP A 19 8.68 -7.41 -0.07
CA TRP A 19 8.96 -8.48 0.86
C TRP A 19 10.39 -8.47 1.33
N SER A 20 10.58 -9.01 2.53
CA SER A 20 11.87 -9.29 3.15
C SER A 20 11.82 -10.63 3.89
N PHE A 21 12.87 -10.95 4.66
CA PHE A 21 13.00 -12.21 5.37
C PHE A 21 12.89 -12.03 6.88
N VAL A 22 12.26 -12.99 7.56
CA VAL A 22 12.14 -13.01 9.01
C VAL A 22 12.68 -14.33 9.58
N GLY A 23 13.66 -14.25 10.49
CA GLY A 23 14.30 -15.39 11.12
C GLY A 23 15.31 -16.08 10.19
N ASN A 24 14.86 -16.52 9.01
CA ASN A 24 15.69 -17.17 8.00
C ASN A 24 15.25 -16.82 6.57
N LYS A 25 16.06 -17.19 5.56
CA LYS A 25 15.78 -16.92 4.14
C LYS A 25 14.62 -17.74 3.55
N GLY A 26 14.20 -18.82 4.22
CA GLY A 26 13.03 -19.61 3.82
C GLY A 26 11.71 -18.93 4.18
N ASN A 27 11.72 -18.02 5.16
CA ASN A 27 10.53 -17.32 5.60
C ASN A 27 10.45 -15.90 5.00
N GLN A 28 9.75 -15.80 3.87
CA GLN A 28 9.43 -14.52 3.24
C GLN A 28 8.20 -13.90 3.90
N ARG A 29 8.36 -12.67 4.37
CA ARG A 29 7.26 -11.84 4.89
C ARG A 29 6.96 -10.73 3.89
N TRP A 30 5.72 -10.65 3.45
CA TRP A 30 5.23 -9.72 2.44
C TRP A 30 4.43 -8.59 3.09
N THR A 31 4.61 -7.38 2.60
CA THR A 31 3.80 -6.21 2.92
C THR A 31 3.06 -5.80 1.66
N TRP A 32 1.74 -5.91 1.74
CA TRP A 32 0.79 -5.49 0.72
C TRP A 32 0.27 -4.11 1.10
N TYR A 33 0.18 -3.17 0.16
CA TYR A 33 -0.40 -1.87 0.44
C TYR A 33 -0.91 -1.18 -0.81
N ALA A 34 -1.81 -0.22 -0.60
CA ALA A 34 -2.31 0.66 -1.63
C ALA A 34 -2.14 2.10 -1.22
N ILE A 35 -1.91 2.97 -2.20
CA ILE A 35 -1.79 4.40 -2.00
C ILE A 35 -2.76 5.16 -2.89
N GLU A 36 -3.24 6.30 -2.42
CA GLU A 36 -3.92 7.26 -3.27
C GLU A 36 -2.88 8.00 -4.11
N ARG A 37 -3.11 8.06 -5.43
CA ARG A 37 -2.12 8.47 -6.40
C ARG A 37 -1.78 9.95 -6.35
N ARG A 38 -2.71 10.85 -5.99
CA ARG A 38 -2.45 12.29 -5.98
C ARG A 38 -1.68 12.73 -4.74
N SER A 39 -2.19 12.42 -3.56
CA SER A 39 -1.60 12.70 -2.24
C SER A 39 -0.40 11.81 -1.93
N GLY A 40 -0.37 10.59 -2.46
CA GLY A 40 0.57 9.57 -2.02
C GLY A 40 0.29 9.08 -0.61
N CYS A 41 -0.91 9.28 -0.05
CA CYS A 41 -1.28 8.69 1.24
C CYS A 41 -1.45 7.18 1.10
N ILE A 42 -1.04 6.42 2.11
CA ILE A 42 -1.36 5.00 2.18
C ILE A 42 -2.83 4.91 2.56
N LEU A 43 -3.63 4.12 1.83
CA LEU A 43 -5.06 3.95 2.12
C LEU A 43 -5.30 2.75 3.02
N ALA A 44 -4.64 1.64 2.71
CA ALA A 44 -4.65 0.42 3.49
C ALA A 44 -3.35 -0.36 3.28
N TRP A 45 -3.02 -1.21 4.24
CA TRP A 45 -1.88 -2.11 4.17
C TRP A 45 -2.12 -3.37 5.00
N HIS A 46 -1.45 -4.46 4.64
CA HIS A 46 -1.53 -5.76 5.31
C HIS A 46 -0.19 -6.49 5.24
N ASN A 47 0.26 -7.06 6.36
CA ASN A 47 1.44 -7.92 6.40
C ASN A 47 1.02 -9.40 6.38
N GLY A 48 1.61 -10.16 5.48
CA GLY A 48 1.13 -11.50 5.17
C GLY A 48 2.15 -12.37 4.43
N LYS A 49 1.62 -13.39 3.77
CA LYS A 49 2.34 -14.15 2.74
C LYS A 49 1.94 -13.63 1.36
N ARG A 50 2.59 -14.14 0.31
CA ARG A 50 2.17 -13.86 -1.07
C ARG A 50 1.01 -14.77 -1.48
N THR A 51 -0.17 -14.55 -0.92
CA THR A 51 -1.35 -15.41 -1.18
C THR A 51 -2.59 -14.59 -1.50
N ASP A 52 -3.53 -15.19 -2.24
CA ASP A 52 -4.84 -14.61 -2.52
C ASP A 52 -5.61 -14.25 -1.24
N LYS A 53 -5.46 -15.06 -0.18
CA LYS A 53 -6.09 -14.82 1.12
C LYS A 53 -5.60 -13.51 1.74
N ASP A 54 -4.29 -13.28 1.71
CA ASP A 54 -3.69 -12.06 2.25
C ASP A 54 -4.07 -10.83 1.41
N PHE A 55 -4.12 -10.98 0.08
CA PHE A 55 -4.60 -9.92 -0.81
C PHE A 55 -6.06 -9.54 -0.52
N LEU A 56 -6.94 -10.52 -0.28
CA LEU A 56 -8.36 -10.25 0.03
C LEU A 56 -8.55 -9.43 1.31
N ILE A 57 -7.66 -9.58 2.30
CA ILE A 57 -7.70 -8.75 3.52
C ILE A 57 -7.42 -7.28 3.18
N LEU A 58 -6.40 -7.03 2.35
CA LEU A 58 -6.14 -5.68 1.84
C LEU A 58 -7.32 -5.16 1.02
N TRP A 59 -7.84 -5.98 0.10
CA TRP A 59 -8.94 -5.60 -0.79
C TRP A 59 -10.19 -5.19 -0.03
N ASN A 60 -10.62 -5.98 0.96
CA ASN A 60 -11.78 -5.66 1.81
C ASN A 60 -11.60 -4.34 2.55
N SER A 61 -10.37 -4.02 2.97
CA SER A 61 -10.07 -2.74 3.62
C SER A 61 -10.18 -1.56 2.64
N LEU A 62 -9.93 -1.79 1.35
CA LEU A 62 -10.02 -0.78 0.30
C LEU A 62 -11.44 -0.52 -0.18
N GLN A 63 -12.38 -1.44 0.04
CA GLN A 63 -13.79 -1.26 -0.32
C GLN A 63 -14.47 -0.10 0.41
N LEU A 64 -13.86 0.41 1.48
CA LEU A 64 -14.31 1.61 2.20
C LEU A 64 -14.11 2.91 1.41
N PHE A 65 -13.24 2.88 0.40
CA PHE A 65 -12.91 4.04 -0.42
C PHE A 65 -13.52 3.91 -1.81
N ASP A 66 -14.11 4.98 -2.31
CA ASP A 66 -14.61 5.01 -3.68
C ASP A 66 -13.48 5.30 -4.68
N ILE A 67 -12.68 4.26 -4.94
CA ILE A 67 -11.57 4.30 -5.90
C ILE A 67 -12.11 3.84 -7.26
N ALA A 68 -11.98 4.71 -8.26
CA ALA A 68 -12.42 4.39 -9.61
C ALA A 68 -11.40 3.55 -10.38
N GLN A 69 -10.11 3.76 -10.15
CA GLN A 69 -9.06 3.03 -10.86
C GLN A 69 -7.92 2.60 -9.94
N TYR A 70 -7.49 1.36 -10.05
CA TYR A 70 -6.29 0.81 -9.45
C TYR A 70 -5.23 0.56 -10.51
N HIS A 71 -4.06 1.15 -10.31
CA HIS A 71 -2.86 0.89 -11.09
C HIS A 71 -2.04 -0.16 -10.36
N THR A 72 -1.81 -1.29 -11.02
CA THR A 72 -1.04 -2.41 -10.46
C THR A 72 -0.01 -2.90 -11.46
N ASP A 73 0.96 -3.66 -10.97
CA ASP A 73 1.74 -4.51 -11.84
C ASP A 73 0.89 -5.70 -12.36
N ALA A 74 1.46 -6.50 -13.26
CA ALA A 74 0.75 -7.60 -13.91
C ALA A 74 0.62 -8.86 -13.02
N TRP A 75 0.56 -8.71 -11.69
CA TRP A 75 0.38 -9.85 -10.79
C TRP A 75 -1.03 -10.46 -10.89
N GLY A 76 -1.09 -11.80 -10.98
CA GLY A 76 -2.32 -12.53 -11.29
C GLY A 76 -3.43 -12.44 -10.24
N SER A 77 -3.12 -12.12 -8.98
CA SER A 77 -4.14 -11.92 -7.95
C SER A 77 -4.94 -10.63 -8.18
N TYR A 78 -4.30 -9.57 -8.71
CA TYR A 78 -4.99 -8.31 -9.00
C TYR A 78 -6.06 -8.49 -10.07
N SER A 79 -5.73 -9.16 -11.18
CA SER A 79 -6.68 -9.43 -12.26
C SER A 79 -7.80 -10.41 -11.91
N LYS A 80 -7.61 -11.22 -10.86
CA LYS A 80 -8.61 -12.19 -10.40
C LYS A 80 -9.73 -11.55 -9.57
N TYR A 81 -9.41 -10.53 -8.78
CA TYR A 81 -10.34 -9.98 -7.78
C TYR A 81 -10.73 -8.53 -8.03
N ILE A 82 -9.87 -7.74 -8.68
CA ILE A 82 -10.19 -6.36 -9.03
C ILE A 82 -11.04 -6.37 -10.30
N PRO A 83 -12.21 -5.72 -10.31
CA PRO A 83 -13.04 -5.61 -11.51
C PRO A 83 -12.25 -5.07 -12.71
N PRO A 84 -12.37 -5.66 -13.93
CA PRO A 84 -11.59 -5.24 -15.09
C PRO A 84 -11.78 -3.77 -15.50
N ASP A 85 -12.93 -3.20 -15.21
CA ASP A 85 -13.27 -1.78 -15.40
C ASP A 85 -12.47 -0.85 -14.48
N LYS A 86 -12.13 -1.32 -13.27
CA LYS A 86 -11.33 -0.59 -12.29
C LYS A 86 -9.83 -0.88 -12.41
N LEU A 87 -9.43 -1.97 -13.07
CA LEU A 87 -8.04 -2.39 -13.12
C LEU A 87 -7.31 -1.80 -14.34
N ARG A 88 -6.19 -1.14 -14.08
CA ARG A 88 -5.26 -0.73 -15.13
C ARG A 88 -3.87 -1.31 -14.87
N VAL A 89 -3.55 -2.37 -15.62
CA VAL A 89 -2.23 -3.00 -15.59
C VAL A 89 -1.24 -2.17 -16.42
N GLY A 90 -0.14 -1.76 -15.82
CA GLY A 90 0.90 -1.01 -16.52
C GLY A 90 1.95 -0.43 -15.59
N LYS A 91 3.20 -0.40 -16.04
CA LYS A 91 4.33 0.20 -15.29
C LYS A 91 4.45 1.71 -15.48
N ASP A 92 3.66 2.29 -16.38
CA ASP A 92 3.69 3.72 -16.70
C ASP A 92 3.10 4.59 -15.58
N LYS A 93 2.35 3.99 -14.64
CA LYS A 93 1.58 4.72 -13.62
C LYS A 93 1.86 4.30 -12.17
N THR A 94 2.92 3.54 -11.90
CA THR A 94 3.29 3.01 -10.56
C THR A 94 4.48 3.72 -9.90
N TRP A 95 4.90 4.89 -10.42
CA TRP A 95 6.13 5.54 -9.99
C TRP A 95 6.12 6.00 -8.51
N LYS A 96 4.96 6.37 -7.95
CA LYS A 96 4.88 6.82 -6.55
C LYS A 96 4.99 5.66 -5.59
N ILE A 97 4.31 4.55 -5.87
CA ILE A 97 4.39 3.37 -5.03
C ILE A 97 5.79 2.74 -5.09
N GLU A 98 6.44 2.75 -6.25
CA GLU A 98 7.84 2.35 -6.42
C GLU A 98 8.78 3.25 -5.61
N ARG A 99 8.58 4.57 -5.61
CA ARG A 99 9.35 5.50 -4.78
C ARG A 99 9.14 5.21 -3.29
N LYS A 100 7.94 4.86 -2.85
CA LYS A 100 7.67 4.46 -1.46
C LYS A 100 8.38 3.17 -1.09
N ASN A 101 8.36 2.16 -1.96
CA ASN A 101 9.11 0.92 -1.77
C ASN A 101 10.60 1.19 -1.54
N LEU A 102 11.17 2.14 -2.29
CA LEU A 102 12.54 2.60 -2.07
C LEU A 102 12.70 3.27 -0.70
N ASN A 103 11.81 4.20 -0.31
CA ASN A 103 11.87 4.87 0.99
C ASN A 103 11.80 3.86 2.17
N PHE A 104 10.90 2.88 2.09
CA PHE A 104 10.80 1.80 3.08
C PHE A 104 12.14 1.08 3.24
N ARG A 105 12.78 0.66 2.14
CA ARG A 105 14.06 -0.07 2.19
C ARG A 105 15.23 0.78 2.66
N THR A 106 15.20 2.08 2.37
CA THR A 106 16.23 3.03 2.81
C THR A 106 16.13 3.29 4.31
N HIS A 107 14.93 3.53 4.84
CA HIS A 107 14.75 3.87 6.25
C HIS A 107 14.73 2.64 7.16
N LEU A 108 14.13 1.54 6.70
CA LEU A 108 14.06 0.30 7.46
C LEU A 108 15.09 -0.68 6.94
N LYS A 109 16.31 -0.63 7.50
CA LYS A 109 17.42 -1.50 7.07
C LYS A 109 17.04 -2.99 7.01
N ARG A 110 16.15 -3.42 7.91
CA ARG A 110 15.58 -4.78 8.00
C ARG A 110 14.81 -5.28 6.79
N LEU A 111 14.37 -4.37 5.90
CA LEU A 111 13.70 -4.71 4.66
C LEU A 111 14.68 -5.05 3.53
N ASN A 112 15.97 -4.82 3.72
CA ASN A 112 16.98 -5.16 2.72
C ASN A 112 17.30 -6.67 2.75
N ARG A 113 17.11 -7.34 1.61
CA ARG A 113 17.18 -8.80 1.47
C ARG A 113 18.58 -9.41 1.63
N LYS A 114 19.64 -8.60 1.50
CA LYS A 114 21.05 -9.04 1.58
C LYS A 114 21.80 -8.31 2.70
N THR A 115 21.34 -8.43 3.93
CA THR A 115 22.01 -7.81 5.09
C THR A 115 21.97 -8.70 6.33
N ILE A 116 22.88 -8.44 7.28
CA ILE A 116 22.87 -9.07 8.61
C ILE A 116 21.79 -8.49 9.54
N CYS A 117 21.22 -7.34 9.19
CA CYS A 117 20.19 -6.66 9.96
C CYS A 117 18.82 -7.19 9.52
N PHE A 118 18.38 -8.33 10.03
CA PHE A 118 17.05 -8.90 9.75
C PHE A 118 16.25 -9.07 11.04
N SER A 119 14.93 -9.20 10.91
CA SER A 119 14.06 -9.42 12.07
C SER A 119 14.05 -10.90 12.43
N LYS A 120 14.16 -11.24 13.72
CA LYS A 120 14.08 -12.65 14.17
C LYS A 120 12.65 -13.12 14.44
N ASN A 121 11.71 -12.19 14.58
CA ASN A 121 10.32 -12.45 14.94
C ASN A 121 9.39 -11.66 14.01
N GLU A 122 8.30 -12.28 13.56
CA GLU A 122 7.34 -11.71 12.60
C GLU A 122 6.54 -10.56 13.21
N THR A 123 6.05 -10.71 14.43
CA THR A 123 5.31 -9.65 15.14
C THR A 123 6.15 -8.38 15.26
N VAL A 124 7.44 -8.50 15.62
CA VAL A 124 8.34 -7.33 15.67
C VAL A 124 8.57 -6.75 14.27
N HIS A 125 8.70 -7.59 13.25
CA HIS A 125 8.86 -7.14 11.87
C HIS A 125 7.66 -6.31 11.42
N ASP A 126 6.47 -6.86 11.62
CA ASP A 126 5.21 -6.26 11.21
C ASP A 126 4.94 -4.97 12.00
N ASN A 127 5.19 -4.97 13.31
CA ASN A 127 5.02 -3.80 14.16
C ASN A 127 5.95 -2.66 13.73
N VAL A 128 7.21 -2.93 13.36
CA VAL A 128 8.12 -1.88 12.89
C VAL A 128 7.62 -1.24 11.60
N ILE A 129 7.11 -2.04 10.66
CA ILE A 129 6.53 -1.53 9.42
C ILE A 129 5.28 -0.70 9.71
N GLY A 130 4.37 -1.23 10.54
CA GLY A 130 3.15 -0.55 10.95
C GLY A 130 3.43 0.78 11.68
N MET A 131 4.35 0.77 12.65
CA MET A 131 4.79 1.99 13.35
C MET A 131 5.41 3.01 12.41
N TYR A 132 6.20 2.57 11.43
CA TYR A 132 6.77 3.45 10.43
C TYR A 132 5.66 4.07 9.55
N ILE A 133 4.69 3.28 9.11
CA ILE A 133 3.55 3.77 8.34
C ILE A 133 2.76 4.80 9.15
N GLU A 134 2.42 4.45 10.39
CA GLU A 134 1.72 5.30 11.33
C GLU A 134 2.45 6.63 11.54
N ARG A 135 3.76 6.59 11.81
CA ARG A 135 4.58 7.77 12.07
C ARG A 135 4.71 8.70 10.86
N TYR A 136 4.97 8.14 9.67
CA TYR A 136 5.39 8.93 8.51
C TYR A 136 4.28 9.22 7.50
N TYR A 137 3.24 8.40 7.45
CA TYR A 137 2.17 8.53 6.46
C TYR A 137 0.81 8.85 7.07
N TYR A 138 0.56 8.50 8.34
CA TYR A 138 -0.69 8.87 9.04
C TYR A 138 -0.51 10.10 9.95
N LYS A 139 0.49 10.10 10.85
CA LYS A 139 0.70 11.22 11.80
C LYS A 139 1.26 12.49 11.18
N ASN A 140 2.01 12.39 10.09
CA ASN A 140 2.45 13.55 9.30
C ASN A 140 1.52 13.83 8.12
N GLY A 141 0.42 13.07 8.00
CA GLY A 141 -0.65 13.33 7.04
C GLY A 141 -1.47 14.52 7.51
N THR A 142 -1.32 15.62 6.78
CA THR A 142 -2.21 16.78 6.72
C THR A 142 -3.69 16.37 6.58
N TYR A 143 -4.31 15.94 7.68
CA TYR A 143 -5.75 15.73 7.81
C TYR A 143 -6.29 16.26 9.14
N GLY A 144 -5.47 17.04 9.87
CA GLY A 144 -5.84 17.73 11.12
C GLY A 144 -5.80 19.27 11.04
N ASN A 145 -5.64 19.86 9.85
CA ASN A 145 -5.66 21.32 9.66
C ASN A 145 -6.82 21.80 8.77
N ASN A 146 -7.92 21.04 8.71
CA ASN A 146 -9.22 21.67 8.46
C ASN A 146 -9.76 22.09 9.82
N VAL A 147 -9.24 23.22 10.31
CA VAL A 147 -9.96 24.02 11.28
C VAL A 147 -11.25 24.41 10.56
N PHE A 148 -12.38 23.84 11.00
CA PHE A 148 -13.67 24.47 10.73
C PHE A 148 -13.66 25.80 11.48
N SER A 149 -13.39 26.88 10.76
CA SER A 149 -13.70 28.26 11.15
C SER A 149 -14.72 28.78 10.15
#